data_AF-A0ABD0Y3U6-F1
#
_entry.id   AF-A0ABD0Y3U6-F1
#
_cell.length_a   1.000
_cell.length_b   1.000
_cell.length_c   1.000
_cell.angle_alpha   90.00
_cell.angle_beta   90.00
_cell.angle_gamma   90.00
#
_symmetry.space_group_name_H-M   'P 1'
#
loop_
_entity.id
_entity.type
_entity.pdbx_description
1 polymer ?
#
loop_
_entity_poly.entity_id
_entity_poly.type
_entity_poly.pdbx_seq_one_letter_code
_entity_poly.pdbx_strand_id
1 'polypeptide(L)'
;MAHFLDIVPGCQKVKEKVYKLSDFIFTAIATPMALMVTLVFWSIYLIDRELIFPKVIDLVMPPWINHSIHTMNTLLALGDMYLVSHKYPSWTHAAGGLLCYLIPYAFCLFGTYWQTGIWLYPFLSKLTWTMRIVAALLTFVGALLVFGLTKLVSYFMWGSYSAAPVSKKSQKHKRK
;
A
#
# COMPACT_ATOMS: atom_id res chain seq x y z
N MET A 1 -14.62 2.05 -15.92
CA MET A 1 -15.61 2.13 -14.81
C MET A 1 -16.16 3.54 -14.57
N ALA A 2 -15.36 4.61 -14.73
CA ALA A 2 -15.82 6.00 -14.54
C ALA A 2 -16.96 6.45 -15.49
N HIS A 3 -16.95 5.99 -16.75
CA HIS A 3 -17.90 6.42 -17.78
C HIS A 3 -19.35 5.92 -17.57
N PHE A 4 -19.55 4.86 -16.77
CA PHE A 4 -20.89 4.31 -16.47
C PHE A 4 -21.62 5.12 -15.39
N LEU A 5 -20.87 5.74 -14.46
CA LEU A 5 -21.43 6.53 -13.36
C LEU A 5 -21.84 7.95 -13.79
N ASP A 6 -21.40 8.38 -14.96
CA ASP A 6 -21.74 9.69 -15.54
C ASP A 6 -23.11 9.72 -16.21
N ILE A 7 -23.67 8.55 -16.52
CA ILE A 7 -24.95 8.41 -17.23
C ILE A 7 -26.15 8.50 -16.27
N VAL A 8 -25.94 8.36 -14.95
CA VAL A 8 -27.02 8.36 -13.94
C VAL A 8 -27.03 9.67 -13.13
N PRO A 9 -27.99 10.58 -13.38
CA PRO A 9 -28.17 11.78 -12.57
C PRO A 9 -28.47 11.39 -11.12
N GLY A 10 -27.74 11.96 -10.15
CA GLY A 10 -27.87 11.64 -8.71
C GLY A 10 -26.74 10.78 -8.14
N CYS A 11 -25.90 10.15 -8.97
CA CYS A 11 -24.76 9.34 -8.52
C CYS A 11 -23.47 10.13 -8.22
N GLN A 12 -23.47 11.46 -8.36
CA GLN A 12 -22.26 12.29 -8.17
C GLN A 12 -21.62 12.16 -6.77
N LYS A 13 -22.44 12.08 -5.71
CA LYS A 13 -21.95 11.85 -4.35
C LYS A 13 -21.32 10.46 -4.18
N VAL A 14 -21.82 9.45 -4.90
CA VAL A 14 -21.25 8.10 -4.91
C VAL A 14 -19.93 8.10 -5.67
N LYS A 15 -19.89 8.73 -6.85
CA LYS A 15 -18.68 8.93 -7.65
C LYS A 15 -17.56 9.58 -6.82
N GLU A 16 -17.83 10.68 -6.12
CA GLU A 16 -16.84 11.33 -5.24
C GLU A 16 -16.35 10.43 -4.10
N LYS A 17 -17.25 9.66 -3.47
CA LYS A 17 -16.87 8.72 -2.41
C LYS A 17 -15.99 7.59 -2.94
N VAL A 18 -16.32 7.06 -4.11
CA VAL A 18 -15.54 6.01 -4.78
C VAL A 18 -14.14 6.53 -5.12
N TYR A 19 -14.02 7.74 -5.68
CA TYR A 19 -12.70 8.32 -5.95
C TYR A 19 -11.89 8.58 -4.68
N LYS A 20 -12.51 9.13 -3.62
CA LYS A 20 -11.82 9.33 -2.34
C LYS A 20 -11.35 8.01 -1.73
N LEU A 21 -12.17 6.96 -1.81
CA LEU A 21 -11.80 5.63 -1.35
C LEU A 21 -10.70 5.02 -2.22
N SER A 22 -10.79 5.18 -3.54
CA SER A 22 -9.78 4.72 -4.49
C SER A 22 -8.43 5.39 -4.23
N ASP A 23 -8.40 6.71 -4.10
CA ASP A 23 -7.20 7.47 -3.74
C ASP A 23 -6.65 7.03 -2.38
N PHE A 24 -7.52 6.82 -1.40
CA PHE A 24 -7.11 6.32 -0.09
C PHE A 24 -6.45 4.94 -0.18
N ILE A 25 -7.12 3.96 -0.80
CA ILE A 25 -6.59 2.60 -0.96
C ILE A 25 -5.27 2.64 -1.73
N PHE A 26 -5.24 3.38 -2.84
CA PHE A 26 -4.06 3.47 -3.69
C PHE A 26 -2.88 4.10 -2.95
N THR A 27 -3.06 5.30 -2.40
CA THR A 27 -1.96 6.07 -1.80
C THR A 27 -1.54 5.55 -0.42
N ALA A 28 -2.48 5.14 0.43
CA ALA A 28 -2.17 4.72 1.81
C ALA A 28 -1.81 3.25 1.94
N ILE A 29 -2.29 2.38 1.04
CA ILE A 29 -2.15 0.92 1.20
C ILE A 29 -1.40 0.33 0.00
N ALA A 30 -1.99 0.39 -1.20
CA ALA A 30 -1.52 -0.37 -2.35
C ALA A 30 -0.10 0.05 -2.77
N THR A 31 0.15 1.35 -2.94
CA THR A 31 1.46 1.86 -3.37
C THR A 31 2.55 1.60 -2.33
N PRO A 32 2.38 1.97 -1.03
CA PRO A 32 3.40 1.65 -0.03
C PRO A 32 3.69 0.15 0.09
N MET A 33 2.65 -0.70 0.04
CA MET A 33 2.84 -2.14 0.12
C MET A 33 3.46 -2.74 -1.14
N ALA A 34 3.14 -2.25 -2.33
CA ALA A 34 3.76 -2.70 -3.59
C ALA A 34 5.28 -2.49 -3.56
N LEU A 35 5.70 -1.28 -3.15
CA LEU A 35 7.11 -0.94 -2.99
C LEU A 35 7.76 -1.79 -1.89
N MET A 36 7.10 -1.96 -0.73
CA MET A 36 7.62 -2.81 0.35
C MET A 36 7.79 -4.28 -0.07
N VAL A 37 6.81 -4.86 -0.76
CA VAL A 37 6.88 -6.23 -1.28
C VAL A 37 8.06 -6.37 -2.23
N THR A 38 8.21 -5.45 -3.18
CA THR A 38 9.33 -5.45 -4.13
C THR A 38 10.66 -5.35 -3.39
N LEU A 39 10.81 -4.37 -2.49
CA LEU A 39 12.05 -4.13 -1.76
C LEU A 39 12.43 -5.33 -0.89
N VAL A 40 11.51 -5.84 -0.08
CA VAL A 40 11.79 -6.95 0.83
C VAL A 40 12.06 -8.24 0.05
N PHE A 41 11.24 -8.55 -0.96
CA PHE A 41 11.42 -9.76 -1.76
C PHE A 41 12.78 -9.77 -2.45
N TRP A 42 13.11 -8.74 -3.22
CA TRP A 42 14.37 -8.73 -3.98
C TRP A 42 15.59 -8.62 -3.06
N SER A 43 15.49 -7.93 -1.93
CA SER A 43 16.58 -7.89 -0.94
C SER A 43 16.88 -9.29 -0.41
N ILE A 44 15.86 -10.05 0.00
CA ILE A 44 16.05 -11.42 0.49
C ILE A 44 16.48 -12.33 -0.65
N TYR A 45 15.85 -12.22 -1.82
CA TYR A 45 16.15 -13.04 -3.00
C TYR A 45 17.62 -12.92 -3.43
N LEU A 46 18.18 -11.71 -3.41
CA LEU A 46 19.57 -11.45 -3.79
C LEU A 46 20.57 -11.96 -2.73
N ILE A 47 20.19 -12.00 -1.46
CA ILE A 47 21.02 -12.55 -0.38
C ILE A 47 21.01 -14.08 -0.42
N ASP A 48 19.81 -14.67 -0.36
CA ASP A 48 19.58 -16.10 -0.49
C ASP A 48 18.13 -16.36 -0.93
N ARG A 49 17.96 -16.70 -2.20
CA ARG A 49 16.63 -16.99 -2.77
C ARG A 49 15.93 -18.16 -2.09
N GLU A 50 16.63 -19.13 -1.50
CA GLU A 50 15.97 -20.27 -0.84
C GLU A 50 15.13 -19.84 0.38
N LEU A 51 15.37 -18.63 0.89
CA LEU A 51 14.65 -18.07 2.03
C LEU A 51 13.27 -17.49 1.69
N ILE A 52 13.00 -17.20 0.42
CA ILE A 52 11.76 -16.54 -0.03
C ILE A 52 11.16 -17.13 -1.31
N PHE A 53 12.02 -17.63 -2.22
CA PHE A 53 11.66 -18.23 -3.50
C PHE A 53 12.58 -19.43 -3.84
N PRO A 54 12.38 -20.57 -3.14
CA PRO A 54 13.14 -21.79 -3.36
C PRO A 54 13.21 -22.26 -4.81
N LYS A 55 14.33 -22.89 -5.21
CA LYS A 55 14.53 -23.39 -6.59
C LYS A 55 13.48 -24.39 -7.06
N VAL A 56 12.87 -25.13 -6.13
CA VAL A 56 11.78 -26.06 -6.47
C VAL A 56 10.59 -25.35 -7.13
N ILE A 57 10.38 -24.05 -6.85
CA ILE A 57 9.30 -23.26 -7.44
C ILE A 57 9.55 -22.99 -8.94
N ASP A 58 10.79 -22.99 -9.41
CA ASP A 58 11.13 -22.78 -10.82
C ASP A 58 10.51 -23.86 -11.74
N LEU A 59 10.16 -25.02 -11.17
CA LEU A 59 9.48 -26.11 -11.89
C LEU A 59 8.04 -25.76 -12.31
N VAL A 60 7.40 -24.83 -11.60
CA VAL A 60 5.99 -24.45 -11.81
C VAL A 60 5.82 -22.97 -12.12
N MET A 61 6.80 -22.13 -11.77
CA MET A 61 6.73 -20.69 -11.95
C MET A 61 7.89 -20.18 -12.82
N PRO A 62 7.65 -19.92 -14.11
CA PRO A 62 8.67 -19.32 -14.96
C PRO A 62 9.08 -17.91 -14.48
N PRO A 63 10.32 -17.46 -14.81
CA PRO A 63 10.87 -16.21 -14.27
C PRO A 63 10.02 -14.95 -14.51
N TRP A 64 9.28 -14.90 -15.63
CA TRP A 64 8.42 -13.76 -15.93
C TRP A 64 7.23 -13.64 -14.96
N ILE A 65 6.72 -14.76 -14.41
CA ILE A 65 5.69 -14.72 -13.37
C ILE A 65 6.28 -14.15 -12.08
N ASN A 66 7.50 -14.55 -11.71
CA ASN A 66 8.19 -14.01 -10.54
C ASN A 66 8.32 -12.48 -10.63
N HIS A 67 8.75 -11.95 -11.79
CA HIS A 67 8.77 -10.51 -12.02
C HIS A 67 7.38 -9.87 -12.04
N SER A 68 6.39 -10.55 -12.59
CA SER A 68 5.01 -10.05 -12.64
C SER A 68 4.45 -9.81 -11.24
N ILE A 69 4.73 -10.70 -10.29
CA ILE A 69 4.18 -10.59 -8.93
C ILE A 69 5.07 -9.76 -7.98
N HIS A 70 6.40 -9.69 -8.20
CA HIS A 70 7.35 -9.01 -7.29
C HIS A 70 8.00 -7.74 -7.86
N THR A 71 7.78 -7.37 -9.12
CA THR A 71 8.31 -6.13 -9.71
C THR A 71 7.21 -5.29 -10.35
N MET A 72 6.29 -5.93 -11.08
CA MET A 72 5.29 -5.21 -11.86
C MET A 72 4.31 -4.42 -11.00
N ASN A 73 4.03 -4.89 -9.77
CA ASN A 73 3.20 -4.14 -8.81
C ASN A 73 3.76 -2.73 -8.53
N THR A 74 5.06 -2.59 -8.33
CA THR A 74 5.73 -1.30 -8.11
C THR A 74 5.76 -0.48 -9.40
N LEU A 75 6.08 -1.10 -10.54
CA LEU A 75 6.10 -0.38 -11.82
C LEU A 75 4.74 0.21 -12.17
N LEU A 76 3.66 -0.55 -11.96
CA LEU A 76 2.30 -0.08 -12.19
C LEU A 76 1.92 1.02 -11.19
N ALA A 77 2.27 0.88 -9.92
CA ALA A 77 2.01 1.92 -8.92
C ALA A 77 2.75 3.22 -9.23
N LEU A 78 4.02 3.16 -9.64
CA LEU A 78 4.80 4.32 -10.03
C LEU A 78 4.28 4.96 -11.32
N GLY A 79 3.88 4.13 -12.30
CA GLY A 79 3.26 4.59 -13.53
C GLY A 79 1.94 5.33 -13.27
N ASP A 80 1.08 4.77 -12.42
CA ASP A 80 -0.19 5.40 -12.04
C ASP A 80 0.06 6.73 -11.28
N MET A 81 0.99 6.75 -10.32
CA MET A 81 1.41 7.99 -9.65
C MET A 81 1.94 9.08 -10.59
N TYR A 82 2.59 8.68 -11.69
CA TYR A 82 3.10 9.59 -12.71
C TYR A 82 1.99 10.11 -13.63
N LEU A 83 0.94 9.32 -13.87
CA LEU A 83 -0.16 9.66 -14.77
C LEU A 83 -1.33 10.34 -14.06
N VAL A 84 -1.51 10.08 -12.76
CA VAL A 84 -2.68 10.47 -11.97
C VAL A 84 -2.26 11.26 -10.73
N SER A 85 -2.88 12.43 -10.55
CA SER A 85 -2.71 13.25 -9.36
C SER A 85 -3.66 12.79 -8.24
N HIS A 86 -3.18 11.91 -7.36
CA HIS A 86 -3.96 11.37 -6.25
C HIS A 86 -3.99 12.28 -5.02
N LYS A 87 -5.10 12.25 -4.28
CA LYS A 87 -5.21 12.93 -2.98
C LYS A 87 -4.72 12.05 -1.84
N TYR A 88 -3.64 12.48 -1.20
CA TYR A 88 -3.08 11.77 -0.05
C TYR A 88 -3.87 12.04 1.24
N PRO A 89 -4.16 11.01 2.05
CA PRO A 89 -4.77 11.20 3.36
C PRO A 89 -3.79 11.78 4.40
N SER A 90 -4.29 12.04 5.60
CA SER A 90 -3.43 12.37 6.75
C SER A 90 -2.62 11.15 7.20
N TRP A 91 -1.51 11.39 7.89
CA TRP A 91 -0.65 10.35 8.46
C TRP A 91 -1.40 9.36 9.35
N THR A 92 -2.34 9.84 10.16
CA THR A 92 -3.16 9.00 11.05
C THR A 92 -4.06 8.04 10.27
N HIS A 93 -4.72 8.53 9.22
CA HIS A 93 -5.57 7.69 8.37
C HIS A 93 -4.73 6.71 7.55
N ALA A 94 -3.56 7.13 7.06
CA ALA A 94 -2.64 6.24 6.36
C ALA A 94 -2.14 5.11 7.27
N ALA A 95 -1.72 5.43 8.50
CA ALA A 95 -1.35 4.45 9.51
C ALA A 95 -2.50 3.49 9.83
N GLY A 96 -3.72 4.00 9.99
CA GLY A 96 -4.91 3.17 10.20
C GLY A 96 -5.19 2.22 9.03
N GLY A 97 -5.06 2.69 7.79
CA GLY A 97 -5.21 1.87 6.58
C GLY A 97 -4.15 0.77 6.50
N LEU A 98 -2.89 1.10 6.76
CA LEU A 98 -1.80 0.12 6.79
C LEU A 98 -1.99 -0.93 7.88
N LEU A 99 -2.42 -0.55 9.09
CA LEU A 99 -2.73 -1.51 10.15
C LEU A 99 -3.91 -2.40 9.78
N CYS A 100 -4.96 -1.83 9.17
CA CYS A 100 -6.11 -2.58 8.68
C CYS A 100 -5.73 -3.63 7.63
N TYR A 101 -4.68 -3.39 6.85
CA TYR A 101 -4.12 -4.36 5.90
C TYR A 101 -3.16 -5.37 6.57
N LEU A 102 -2.22 -4.90 7.39
CA LEU A 102 -1.14 -5.71 7.94
C LEU A 102 -1.60 -6.64 9.07
N ILE A 103 -2.61 -6.26 9.87
CA ILE A 103 -3.11 -7.11 10.96
C ILE A 103 -3.76 -8.40 10.42
N PRO A 104 -4.70 -8.36 9.46
CA PRO A 104 -5.22 -9.57 8.83
C PRO A 104 -4.12 -10.40 8.16
N TYR A 105 -3.16 -9.76 7.49
CA TYR A 105 -2.03 -10.47 6.89
C TYR A 105 -1.19 -11.21 7.94
N ALA A 106 -0.87 -10.54 9.06
CA ALA A 106 -0.18 -11.16 10.17
C ALA A 106 -0.99 -12.32 10.76
N PHE A 107 -2.30 -12.16 10.91
CA PHE A 107 -3.18 -13.24 11.37
C PHE A 107 -3.12 -14.45 10.43
N CYS A 108 -3.19 -14.25 9.11
CA CYS A 108 -3.01 -15.33 8.14
C CYS A 108 -1.62 -15.99 8.26
N LEU A 109 -0.56 -15.18 8.36
CA LEU A 109 0.81 -15.67 8.44
C LEU A 109 1.08 -16.51 9.70
N PHE A 110 0.65 -16.03 10.87
CA PHE A 110 0.82 -16.75 12.12
C PHE A 110 -0.18 -17.90 12.26
N GLY A 111 -1.41 -17.72 11.77
CA GLY A 111 -2.44 -18.76 11.77
C GLY A 111 -2.06 -19.97 10.93
N THR A 112 -1.52 -19.75 9.73
CA THR A 112 -1.01 -20.85 8.87
C THR A 112 0.14 -21.61 9.55
N TYR A 113 1.07 -20.90 10.19
CA TYR A 113 2.12 -21.56 10.99
C TYR A 113 1.54 -22.37 12.15
N TRP A 114 0.58 -21.83 12.89
CA TRP A 114 -0.02 -22.53 14.03
C TRP A 114 -0.78 -23.80 13.59
N GLN A 115 -1.39 -23.77 12.41
CA GLN A 115 -2.13 -24.90 11.86
C GLN A 115 -1.22 -25.98 11.28
N THR A 116 -0.11 -25.59 10.62
CA THR A 116 0.71 -26.52 9.81
C THR A 116 2.06 -26.85 10.44
N GLY A 117 2.55 -26.03 11.38
CA GLY A 117 3.93 -26.05 11.87
C GLY A 117 4.96 -25.53 10.86
N ILE A 118 4.53 -25.07 9.68
CA ILE A 118 5.40 -24.63 8.59
C ILE A 118 5.24 -23.13 8.38
N TRP A 119 6.36 -22.41 8.34
CA TRP A 119 6.36 -21.00 8.00
C TRP A 119 6.11 -20.81 6.51
N LEU A 120 5.18 -19.92 6.15
CA LEU A 120 4.88 -19.57 4.76
C LEU A 120 6.13 -19.10 4.00
N TYR A 121 7.05 -18.45 4.71
CA TYR A 121 8.35 -18.05 4.17
C TYR A 121 9.48 -18.67 5.00
N PRO A 122 10.39 -19.45 4.39
CA PRO A 122 11.47 -20.13 5.10
C PRO A 122 12.34 -19.20 5.96
N PHE A 123 12.54 -17.93 5.57
CA PHE A 123 13.32 -16.99 6.39
C PHE A 123 12.75 -16.79 7.80
N LEU A 124 11.42 -16.87 7.97
CA LEU A 124 10.78 -16.72 9.27
C LEU A 124 11.15 -17.86 10.23
N SER A 125 11.50 -19.03 9.71
CA SER A 125 11.99 -20.15 10.54
C SER A 125 13.37 -19.85 11.16
N LYS A 126 14.15 -18.97 10.54
CA LYS A 126 15.49 -18.57 10.99
C LYS A 126 15.45 -17.47 12.05
N LEU A 127 14.31 -16.80 12.22
CA LEU A 127 14.15 -15.70 13.18
C LEU A 127 13.68 -16.22 14.53
N THR A 128 14.14 -15.61 15.62
CA THR A 128 13.50 -15.78 16.94
C THR A 128 12.12 -15.12 16.96
N TRP A 129 11.27 -15.47 17.92
CA TRP A 129 9.97 -14.82 18.07
C TRP A 129 10.06 -13.29 18.21
N THR A 130 11.05 -12.80 18.97
CA THR A 130 11.32 -11.36 19.10
C THR A 130 11.67 -10.75 17.75
N MET A 131 12.55 -11.39 16.96
CA MET A 131 12.91 -10.91 15.62
C MET A 131 11.72 -10.88 14.66
N ARG A 132 10.75 -11.81 14.78
CA ARG A 132 9.52 -11.80 13.96
C ARG A 132 8.63 -10.60 14.29
N ILE A 133 8.48 -10.28 15.58
CA ILE A 133 7.73 -9.08 16.01
C ILE A 133 8.43 -7.82 15.52
N VAL A 134 9.76 -7.74 15.67
CA VAL A 134 10.56 -6.61 15.16
C VAL A 134 10.42 -6.49 13.64
N ALA A 135 10.46 -7.59 12.90
CA ALA A 135 10.27 -7.58 11.44
C ALA A 135 8.87 -7.08 11.04
N ALA A 136 7.82 -7.44 11.77
CA ALA A 136 6.47 -6.93 11.55
C ALA A 136 6.39 -5.42 11.81
N LEU A 137 7.01 -4.93 12.89
CA LEU A 137 7.09 -3.50 13.20
C LEU A 137 7.90 -2.73 12.15
N LEU A 138 9.03 -3.27 11.71
CA LEU A 138 9.84 -2.69 10.64
C LEU A 138 9.09 -2.64 9.31
N THR A 139 8.26 -3.63 9.02
CA THR A 139 7.40 -3.61 7.82
C THR A 139 6.39 -2.47 7.90
N PHE A 140 5.75 -2.28 9.05
CA PHE A 140 4.81 -1.17 9.26
C PHE A 140 5.49 0.21 9.17
N VAL A 141 6.62 0.39 9.86
CA VAL A 141 7.39 1.63 9.81
C VAL A 141 7.92 1.88 8.39
N GLY A 142 8.45 0.86 7.73
CA GLY A 142 8.90 0.92 6.34
C GLY A 142 7.78 1.37 5.40
N ALA A 143 6.58 0.78 5.52
CA ALA A 143 5.42 1.20 4.73
C ALA A 143 5.03 2.66 5.00
N LEU A 144 5.10 3.14 6.25
CA LEU A 144 4.88 4.56 6.57
C LEU A 144 5.94 5.48 5.96
N LEU A 145 7.21 5.08 5.96
CA LEU A 145 8.29 5.84 5.32
C LEU A 145 8.07 5.91 3.80
N VAL A 146 7.69 4.79 3.18
CA VAL A 146 7.35 4.74 1.75
C VAL A 146 6.13 5.61 1.44
N PHE A 147 5.10 5.59 2.30
CA PHE A 147 3.97 6.53 2.18
C PHE A 147 4.43 7.99 2.23
N GLY A 148 5.33 8.33 3.14
CA GLY A 148 5.92 9.66 3.22
C GLY A 148 6.69 10.06 1.96
N LEU A 149 7.52 9.14 1.46
CA LEU A 149 8.31 9.34 0.25
C LEU A 149 7.41 9.52 -0.98
N THR A 150 6.42 8.66 -1.16
CA THR A 150 5.47 8.74 -2.29
C THR A 150 4.66 10.03 -2.24
N LYS A 151 4.21 10.44 -1.05
CA LYS A 151 3.56 11.74 -0.82
C LYS A 151 4.46 12.91 -1.21
N LEU A 152 5.75 12.86 -0.85
CA LEU A 152 6.73 13.88 -1.17
C LEU A 152 7.00 13.96 -2.68
N VAL A 153 7.19 12.81 -3.34
CA VAL A 153 7.35 12.72 -4.80
C VAL A 153 6.11 13.28 -5.49
N SER A 154 4.91 12.92 -5.03
CA SER A 154 3.65 13.42 -5.56
C SER A 154 3.47 14.93 -5.36
N TYR A 155 4.01 15.49 -4.28
CA TYR A 155 4.05 16.93 -4.04
C TYR A 155 4.98 17.65 -5.03
N PHE A 156 6.14 17.08 -5.32
CA PHE A 156 7.06 17.66 -6.31
C PHE A 156 6.54 17.56 -7.74
N MET A 157 5.85 16.48 -8.10
CA MET A 157 5.29 16.30 -9.45
C MET A 157 4.06 17.18 -9.70
N TRP A 158 3.15 17.27 -8.73
CA TRP A 158 1.82 17.87 -8.93
C TRP A 158 1.57 19.14 -8.09
N GLY A 159 2.53 19.54 -7.26
CA GLY A 159 2.42 20.69 -6.36
C GLY A 159 1.67 20.38 -5.06
N SER A 160 1.42 21.43 -4.28
CA SER A 160 0.60 21.33 -3.07
C SER A 160 -0.82 20.89 -3.41
N TYR A 161 -1.22 19.70 -2.94
CA TYR A 161 -2.62 19.35 -2.80
C TYR A 161 -3.22 20.31 -1.76
N SER A 162 -3.70 21.47 -2.20
CA SER A 162 -4.46 22.34 -1.31
C SER A 162 -5.62 21.51 -0.77
N ALA A 163 -5.53 21.14 0.51
CA ALA A 163 -6.68 20.78 1.31
C ALA A 163 -7.74 21.84 0.98
N ALA A 164 -8.92 21.38 0.57
CA ALA A 164 -10.02 22.25 0.18
C ALA A 164 -10.11 23.43 1.17
N PRO A 165 -10.27 24.68 0.69
CA PRO A 165 -10.31 25.82 1.59
C PRO A 165 -11.40 25.55 2.63
N VAL A 166 -11.00 25.55 3.91
CA VAL A 166 -11.93 25.56 5.04
C VAL A 166 -12.95 26.65 4.73
N SER A 167 -14.23 26.29 4.60
CA SER A 167 -15.27 27.25 4.29
C SER A 167 -15.33 28.29 5.40
N LYS A 168 -14.66 29.43 5.22
CA LYS A 168 -14.92 30.64 6.00
C LYS A 168 -16.26 31.20 5.52
N LYS A 169 -17.37 30.67 6.04
CA LYS A 169 -18.67 31.34 6.01
C LYS A 169 -19.36 31.19 7.37
N SER A 170 -18.98 32.06 8.30
CA SER A 170 -19.95 32.82 9.08
C SER A 170 -19.26 34.02 9.74
N GLN A 171 -19.01 35.05 8.95
CA GLN A 171 -18.90 36.43 9.44
C GLN A 171 -19.53 37.36 8.40
N LYS A 172 -20.86 37.46 8.43
CA LYS A 172 -21.62 38.69 8.13
C LYS A 172 -23.11 38.46 8.33
N HIS A 173 -23.59 38.76 9.54
CA HIS A 173 -24.69 39.71 9.63
C HIS A 173 -24.57 40.49 10.94
N LYS A 174 -23.97 41.68 10.86
CA LYS A 174 -24.13 42.75 11.84
C LYS A 174 -24.88 43.86 11.12
N ARG A 175 -25.94 44.36 11.78
CA ARG A 175 -26.66 45.62 11.59
C ARG A 175 -27.69 45.69 10.45
N LYS A 176 -28.96 45.73 10.82
CA LYS A 176 -29.64 47.00 11.13
C LYS A 176 -30.37 46.87 12.46
#